data_AF-A0A924LMJ5-F1
#
_entry.id   AF-A0A924LMJ5-F1
#
_cell.length_a   1.000
_cell.length_b   1.000
_cell.length_c   1.000
_cell.angle_alpha   90.00
_cell.angle_beta   90.00
_cell.angle_gamma   90.00
#
_symmetry.space_group_name_H-M   'P 1'
#
loop_
_entity.id
_entity.type
_entity.pdbx_description
1 polymer ?
#
loop_
_entity_poly.entity_id
_entity_poly.type
_entity_poly.pdbx_seq_one_letter_code
_entity_poly.pdbx_strand_id
1 'polypeptide(L)' 'MERVWARFDRRDTPPLTRFLAELLGTAHWFDQRRTREVLGWVPQVNLDEAFAALARYHRSST' A
#
# COMPACT_ATOMS: atom_id res chain seq x y z
N MET A 1 -13.23 10.99 -0.87
CA MET A 1 -12.14 11.97 -0.73
C MET A 1 -11.36 12.12 -2.03
N GLU A 2 -10.84 11.05 -2.63
CA GLU A 2 -10.14 11.10 -3.94
C GLU A 2 -10.95 11.78 -5.04
N ARG A 3 -12.25 11.47 -5.17
CA ARG A 3 -13.14 12.13 -6.15
C ARG A 3 -13.36 13.63 -5.92
N VAL A 4 -13.16 14.12 -4.69
CA VAL A 4 -13.31 15.53 -4.35
C VAL A 4 -12.02 16.28 -4.69
N TRP A 5 -10.86 15.70 -4.36
CA TRP A 5 -9.56 16.27 -4.70
C TRP A 5 -9.23 16.17 -6.19
N ALA A 6 -9.62 15.12 -6.90
CA ALA A 6 -9.47 15.03 -8.36
C ALA A 6 -10.28 16.10 -9.14
N ARG A 7 -11.29 16.70 -8.49
CA ARG A 7 -12.12 17.77 -9.07
C ARG A 7 -11.55 19.17 -8.81
N PHE A 8 -10.71 19.34 -7.79
CA PHE A 8 -9.99 20.59 -7.55
C PHE A 8 -8.56 20.38 -8.02
N ASP A 9 -8.20 20.94 -9.18
CA ASP A 9 -6.86 20.93 -9.81
C ASP A 9 -5.78 21.55 -8.90
N ARG A 10 -5.56 20.94 -7.74
CA ARG A 10 -4.61 21.35 -6.72
C ARG A 10 -3.51 20.31 -6.74
N ARG A 11 -2.35 20.74 -7.21
CA ARG A 11 -1.08 20.00 -7.21
C ARG A 11 -0.49 19.89 -5.80
N ASP A 12 -1.32 20.08 -4.78
CA ASP A 12 -0.95 20.21 -3.39
C ASP A 12 -1.39 18.94 -2.69
N THR A 13 -0.49 18.35 -1.90
CA THR A 13 -0.77 17.14 -1.13
C THR A 13 -2.04 17.35 -0.29
N PRO A 14 -3.03 16.43 -0.34
CA PRO A 14 -4.24 16.57 0.46
C PRO A 14 -3.85 16.72 1.94
N PRO A 15 -4.51 17.62 2.69
CA PRO A 15 -4.14 17.91 4.07
C PRO A 15 -4.17 16.63 4.89
N LEU A 16 -3.02 16.29 5.49
CA LEU A 16 -2.90 15.16 6.40
C LEU A 16 -3.83 15.40 7.58
N THR A 17 -4.98 14.72 7.58
CA THR A 17 -5.91 14.83 8.70
C THR A 17 -5.33 14.09 9.89
N ARG A 18 -5.71 14.49 11.12
CA ARG A 18 -5.36 13.75 12.35
C ARG A 18 -5.69 12.25 12.23
N PHE A 19 -6.81 11.92 11.60
CA PHE A 19 -7.22 10.54 11.31
C PHE A 19 -6.24 9.83 10.35
N LEU A 20 -5.79 10.48 9.29
CA LEU A 20 -4.79 9.89 8.37
C LEU A 20 -3.45 9.68 9.08
N ALA A 21 -3.04 10.62 9.94
CA ALA A 21 -1.83 10.50 10.76
C ALA A 21 -1.94 9.32 11.74
N GLU A 22 -3.10 9.11 12.38
CA GLU A 22 -3.36 7.96 13.25
C GLU A 22 -3.33 6.62 12.47
N LEU A 23 -3.90 6.57 11.26
CA LEU A 23 -3.84 5.39 10.39
C LEU A 23 -2.41 5.05 9.95
N LEU A 24 -1.64 6.05 9.53
CA LEU A 24 -0.26 5.88 9.06
C LEU A 24 0.73 5.63 10.21
N GLY A 25 0.44 6.16 11.40
CA GLY A 25 1.22 5.93 12.61
C GLY A 25 1.00 4.55 13.22
N THR A 26 -0.09 3.86 12.85
CA THR A 26 -0.32 2.48 13.28
C THR A 26 0.41 1.53 12.34
N ALA A 27 1.62 1.14 12.74
CA ALA A 27 2.44 0.19 12.00
C ALA A 27 1.77 -1.20 11.94
N HIS A 28 1.12 -1.51 10.81
CA HIS A 28 0.52 -2.83 10.55
C HIS A 28 1.51 -3.73 9.79
N TRP A 29 2.74 -3.87 10.30
CA TRP A 29 3.64 -4.87 9.75
C TRP A 29 3.17 -6.26 10.19
N PHE A 30 2.75 -7.06 9.22
CA PHE A 30 2.37 -8.44 9.46
C PHE A 30 3.61 -9.33 9.40
N ASP A 31 4.02 -9.86 10.56
CA ASP A 31 5.04 -10.90 10.63
C ASP A 31 4.44 -12.25 10.22
N GLN A 32 4.90 -12.77 9.08
CA GLN A 32 4.41 -14.01 8.51
C GLN A 32 5.16 -15.25 9.01
N ARG A 33 6.24 -15.11 9.80
CA ARG A 33 7.09 -16.24 10.24
C ARG A 33 6.29 -17.34 10.91
N ARG A 34 5.43 -16.98 11.87
CA ARG A 34 4.55 -17.94 12.57
C ARG A 34 3.58 -18.66 11.64
N THR A 35 3.07 -17.97 10.62
CA THR A 35 2.18 -18.57 9.61
C THR A 35 2.92 -19.61 8.78
N ARG A 36 4.17 -19.32 8.40
CA ARG A 36 5.02 -20.25 7.66
C ARG A 36 5.39 -21.48 8.51
N GLU A 37 5.70 -21.27 9.78
CA GLU A 37 6.05 -22.33 10.73
C GLU A 37 4.87 -23.28 11.01
N VAL A 38 3.69 -22.74 11.29
CA VAL A 38 2.52 -23.53 11.70
C VAL A 38 1.81 -24.18 10.52
N LEU A 39 1.78 -23.51 9.36
CA LEU A 39 1.00 -23.97 8.21
C LEU A 39 1.85 -24.53 7.07
N GLY A 40 3.19 -24.48 7.17
CA GLY A 40 4.07 -24.77 6.03
C GLY A 40 3.82 -23.84 4.84
N TRP A 41 3.16 -22.71 5.09
CA TRP A 41 2.71 -21.81 4.04
C TRP A 41 3.90 -21.05 3.45
N VAL A 42 3.92 -20.90 2.13
CA VAL A 42 4.92 -20.13 1.39
C VAL A 42 4.17 -19.20 0.42
N PRO A 43 4.53 -17.91 0.35
CA PRO A 43 3.93 -17.00 -0.62
C PRO A 43 4.24 -17.49 -2.04
N GLN A 44 3.23 -17.50 -2.90
CA GLN A 44 3.39 -17.89 -4.31
C GLN A 44 4.22 -16.89 -5.12
N VAL A 45 4.21 -15.63 -4.69
CA VAL A 45 4.92 -14.51 -5.31
C VAL A 45 5.76 -13.86 -4.22
N ASN A 46 7.06 -13.69 -4.48
CA ASN A 46 7.94 -13.01 -3.54
C ASN A 46 7.76 -11.48 -3.63
N LEU A 47 8.29 -10.74 -2.66
CA LEU A 47 8.12 -9.29 -2.60
C LEU A 47 8.72 -8.58 -3.83
N ASP A 48 9.88 -9.01 -4.31
CA ASP A 48 10.56 -8.38 -5.44
C ASP A 48 9.73 -8.50 -6.72
N GLU A 49 9.19 -9.70 -6.98
CA GLU A 49 8.30 -9.97 -8.11
C GLU A 49 7.00 -9.14 -8.00
N ALA A 50 6.38 -9.12 -6.81
CA ALA A 50 5.16 -8.36 -6.58
C ALA A 50 5.38 -6.85 -6.80
N PHE A 51 6.48 -6.29 -6.28
CA PHE A 51 6.81 -4.88 -6.47
C PHE A 51 7.12 -4.55 -7.93
N ALA A 52 7.82 -5.43 -8.64
CA ALA A 52 8.07 -5.27 -10.07
C ALA A 52 6.76 -5.26 -10.88
N ALA A 53 5.85 -6.18 -10.59
CA ALA A 53 4.54 -6.26 -11.23
C ALA A 53 3.70 -5.00 -10.97
N LEU A 54 3.65 -4.55 -9.72
CA LEU A 54 2.93 -3.35 -9.30
C LEU A 54 3.47 -2.09 -10.00
N ALA A 55 4.79 -1.94 -10.07
CA ALA A 55 5.42 -0.81 -10.73
C ALA A 55 5.12 -0.78 -12.23
N ARG A 56 5.07 -1.93 -12.91
CA ARG A 56 4.65 -2.01 -14.32
C ARG A 56 3.20 -1.55 -14.50
N TYR A 57 2.29 -2.00 -13.64
CA TYR A 57 0.88 -1.61 -13.71
C TYR A 57 0.68 -0.09 -13.57
N HIS A 58 1.38 0.55 -12.64
CA HIS A 58 1.29 2.00 -12.48
C HIS A 58 1.85 2.77 -13.68
N ARG A 59 2.93 2.28 -14.30
CA ARG A 59 3.48 2.88 -15.53
C ARG A 59 2.58 2.71 -16.75
N SER A 60 1.79 1.64 -16.82
CA SER A 60 0.84 1.42 -17.93
C SER A 60 -0.50 2.11 -17.74
N SER A 61 -0.82 2.55 -16.51
CA SER A 61 -2.09 3.19 -16.14
C SER A 61 -2.00 4.72 -16.04
N THR A 62 -0.84 5.28 -16.42
CA THR A 62 -0.59 6.72 -16.57
C THR A 62 -0.44 7.03 -18.05
#